data_AF-A0A940R3B0-F1
#
_entry.id   AF-A0A940R3B0-F1
#
_cell.length_a   1.000
_cell.length_b   1.000
_cell.length_c   1.000
_cell.angle_alpha   90.00
_cell.angle_beta   90.00
_cell.angle_gamma   90.00
#
_symmetry.space_group_name_H-M   'P 1'
#
loop_
_entity.id
_entity.type
_entity.pdbx_description
1 polymer ?
#
loop_
_entity_poly.entity_id
_entity_poly.type
_entity_poly.pdbx_seq_one_letter_code
_entity_poly.pdbx_strand_id
1 'polypeptide(L)' 'MKVVEGDRYKEKLTGQLYRVTKIKNGTIVLKAEGIPNRFWAGDSLLDLFFERMKDQKKRSG' A
#
# COMPACT_ATOMS: atom_id res chain seq x y z
N MET A 1 6.52 -8.79 6.09
CA MET A 1 6.44 -8.95 4.62
C MET A 1 7.38 -7.93 3.96
N LYS A 2 8.06 -8.23 2.83
CA LYS A 2 8.88 -7.20 2.16
C LYS A 2 7.98 -6.26 1.34
N VAL A 3 7.91 -5.00 1.75
CA VAL A 3 7.19 -3.92 1.06
C VAL A 3 8.12 -3.31 0.00
N VAL A 4 7.60 -3.05 -1.20
CA VAL A 4 8.35 -2.40 -2.28
C VAL A 4 7.60 -1.21 -2.84
N GLU A 5 8.34 -0.25 -3.41
CA GLU A 5 7.72 0.86 -4.14
C GLU A 5 6.87 0.33 -5.29
N GLY A 6 5.69 0.95 -5.47
CA GLY A 6 4.69 0.52 -6.43
C GLY A 6 3.66 -0.46 -5.90
N ASP A 7 3.90 -1.13 -4.76
CA ASP A 7 2.92 -2.02 -4.13
C ASP A 7 1.60 -1.30 -3.87
N ARG A 8 0.50 -2.02 -4.05
CA ARG A 8 -0.85 -1.54 -3.77
C ARG A 8 -1.37 -2.14 -2.47
N TYR A 9 -1.97 -1.29 -1.67
CA TYR A 9 -2.56 -1.62 -0.38
C TYR A 9 -3.99 -1.11 -0.34
N LYS A 10 -4.87 -1.90 0.28
CA LYS A 10 -6.23 -1.51 0.59
C LYS A 10 -6.34 -1.28 2.09
N GLU A 11 -6.80 -0.11 2.50
CA GLU A 11 -7.11 0.15 3.91
C GLU A 11 -8.31 -0.71 4.33
N LYS A 12 -8.18 -1.43 5.45
CA LYS A 12 -9.20 -2.39 5.92
C LYS A 12 -10.51 -1.72 6.32
N LEU A 13 -10.45 -0.51 6.89
CA LEU A 13 -11.62 0.18 7.44
C LEU A 13 -12.46 0.88 6.36
N THR A 14 -11.81 1.58 5.44
CA THR A 14 -12.48 2.42 4.45
C THR A 14 -12.58 1.76 3.07
N GLY A 15 -11.74 0.75 2.82
CA GLY A 15 -11.53 0.17 1.50
C GLY A 15 -10.74 1.08 0.54
N GLN A 16 -10.25 2.24 1.00
CA GLN A 16 -9.47 3.16 0.19
C GLN A 16 -8.19 2.49 -0.29
N LEU A 17 -7.88 2.68 -1.57
CA LEU A 17 -6.67 2.15 -2.19
C LEU A 17 -5.53 3.14 -2.03
N TYR A 18 -4.35 2.60 -1.74
CA TYR A 18 -3.10 3.31 -1.58
C TYR A 18 -2.01 2.62 -2.39
N ARG A 19 -1.05 3.42 -2.86
CA ARG A 19 0.15 2.94 -3.52
C ARG A 19 1.38 3.36 -2.74
N VAL A 20 2.33 2.45 -2.56
CA VAL A 20 3.64 2.78 -1.99
C VAL A 20 4.39 3.64 -3.01
N THR A 21 4.74 4.86 -2.61
CA THR A 21 5.45 5.82 -3.48
C THR A 21 6.89 6.04 -3.05
N LYS A 22 7.23 5.74 -1.78
CA LYS A 22 8.58 5.88 -1.27
C LYS A 22 8.82 4.99 -0.05
N ILE A 23 10.02 4.44 0.07
CA ILE A 23 10.48 3.78 1.31
C ILE A 23 11.79 4.42 1.74
N LYS A 24 11.86 4.94 2.97
CA LYS A 24 13.08 5.57 3.50
C LYS A 24 13.20 5.32 5.01
N ASN A 25 14.34 4.75 5.44
CA ASN A 25 14.65 4.49 6.85
C ASN A 25 13.55 3.72 7.61
N GLY A 26 12.93 2.72 6.97
CA GLY A 26 11.82 1.96 7.57
C GLY A 26 10.45 2.66 7.54
N THR A 27 10.40 3.90 7.04
CA THR A 27 9.14 4.62 6.79
C THR A 27 8.66 4.36 5.37
N ILE A 28 7.42 3.90 5.26
CA ILE A 28 6.69 3.67 4.02
C ILE A 28 5.75 4.85 3.78
N VAL A 29 5.85 5.45 2.60
CA VAL A 29 4.94 6.51 2.15
C VAL A 29 3.90 5.92 1.22
N LEU A 30 2.65 5.96 1.65
CA LEU A 30 1.47 5.58 0.90
C LEU A 30 0.80 6.82 0.33
N LYS A 31 0.42 6.77 -0.94
CA LYS A 31 -0.42 7.79 -1.59
C LYS A 31 -1.76 7.18 -1.93
N ALA A 32 -2.84 7.82 -1.51
CA ALA A 32 -4.19 7.37 -1.86
C ALA A 32 -4.40 7.47 -3.39
N GLU A 33 -5.08 6.49 -3.96
CA GLU A 33 -5.52 6.54 -5.35
C GLU A 33 -6.80 7.38 -5.45
N GLY A 34 -6.81 8.38 -6.35
CA GLY A 34 -7.98 9.23 -6.60
C GLY A 34 -8.07 10.52 -5.75
N ILE A 35 -7.31 10.64 -4.65
CA ILE A 35 -7.28 11.85 -3.80
C ILE A 35 -5.84 12.25 -3.46
N PRO A 36 -5.54 13.54 -3.21
CA PRO A 36 -4.18 14.01 -2.92
C PRO A 36 -3.67 13.65 -1.52
N ASN A 37 -4.28 12.66 -0.86
CA ASN A 37 -3.95 12.29 0.51
C ASN A 37 -2.71 11.37 0.57
N ARG A 38 -1.88 11.55 1.59
CA ARG A 38 -0.68 10.74 1.84
C ARG A 38 -0.67 10.23 3.27
N PHE A 39 -0.12 9.03 3.45
CA PHE A 39 -0.01 8.38 4.75
C PHE A 39 1.42 7.87 4.95
N TRP A 40 1.93 7.99 6.17
CA TRP A 40 3.25 7.51 6.56
C TRP A 40 3.08 6.40 7.58
N ALA A 41 3.66 5.23 7.30
CA ALA A 41 3.56 4.06 8.14
C ALA A 41 4.93 3.41 8.33
N GLY A 42 5.19 2.87 9.51
CA GLY A 42 6.18 1.80 9.66
C GLY A 42 5.58 0.46 9.22
N ASP A 43 6.44 -0.54 9.02
CA ASP A 43 6.05 -1.89 8.59
C ASP A 43 4.90 -2.48 9.43
N SER A 44 4.99 -2.39 10.77
CA SER A 44 3.99 -2.96 11.68
C SER A 44 2.60 -2.30 11.55
N LEU A 45 2.55 -0.99 11.28
CA LEU A 45 1.28 -0.29 11.06
C LEU A 45 0.65 -0.67 9.73
N LEU A 46 1.48 -0.96 8.73
CA LEU A 46 1.02 -1.38 7.41
C LEU A 46 0.24 -2.70 7.51
N ASP A 47 0.81 -3.70 8.18
CA ASP A 47 0.18 -5.02 8.33
C ASP A 47 -1.12 -4.96 9.17
N LEU A 48 -1.19 -4.02 10.13
CA LEU A 48 -2.36 -3.85 10.99
C LEU A 48 -3.55 -3.25 10.23
N PHE A 49 -3.34 -2.15 9.51
CA PHE A 49 -4.42 -1.36 8.91
C PHE A 49 -4.67 -1.62 7.43
N PHE A 50 -3.74 -2.29 6.74
CA PHE A 50 -3.81 -2.47 5.30
C PHE A 50 -3.70 -3.94 4.88
N GLU A 51 -4.24 -4.23 3.71
CA GLU A 51 -4.11 -5.51 3.03
C GLU A 51 -3.38 -5.30 1.72
N ARG A 52 -2.31 -6.06 1.47
CA ARG A 52 -1.60 -6.01 0.20
C ARG A 52 -2.47 -6.57 -0.91
N MET A 53 -2.71 -5.76 -1.93
CA MET A 53 -3.40 -6.18 -3.14
C MET A 53 -2.41 -7.01 -3.97
N LYS A 54 -2.75 -8.27 -4.24
CA LYS A 54 -2.02 -9.04 -5.26
C LYS A 54 -2.38 -8.44 -6.61
N ASP A 55 -1.40 -7.97 -7.37
CA ASP A 55 -1.62 -7.71 -8.79
C ASP A 55 -2.08 -9.03 -9.42
N GLN A 56 -3.38 -9.14 -9.71
CA GLN A 56 -3.90 -10.19 -10.58
C GLN A 56 -3.36 -9.90 -11.98
N LYS A 57 -2.12 -10.29 -12.25
CA LYS A 57 -1.79 -10.81 -13.58
C LYS A 57 -2.67 -12.05 -13.76
N LYS A 58 -3.90 -11.84 -14.22
CA LYS A 58 -4.68 -12.87 -14.90
C LYS A 58 -3.74 -13.48 -15.92
N ARG A 59 -3.38 -14.75 -15.70
CA ARG A 59 -2.85 -15.60 -16.77
C ARG A 59 -3.91 -15.56 -17.86
N SER A 60 -3.59 -14.91 -18.97
CA SER A 60 -4.29 -15.07 -20.23
C SER A 60 -4.43 -16.57 -20.50
N GLY A 61 -5.64 -17.00 -20.84
CA GLY A 61 -5.90 -18.34 -21.35
C GLY A 61 -5.31 -18.54 -22.74
#